data_AF-A0A316ABB9-F1
#
_entry.id   AF-A0A316ABB9-F1
#
_cell.length_a   1.000
_cell.length_b   1.000
_cell.length_c   1.000
_cell.angle_alpha   90.00
_cell.angle_beta   90.00
_cell.angle_gamma   90.00
#
_symmetry.space_group_name_H-M   'P 1'
#
loop_
_entity.id
_entity.type
_entity.pdbx_description
1 polymer ?
#
loop_
_entity_poly.entity_id
_entity_poly.type
_entity_poly.pdbx_seq_one_letter_code
_entity_poly.pdbx_strand_id
1 'polypeptide(L)'
;MNVPRLNVKNGFTMAVTMVLLSILCILSLTIYGMVKAERIESFRRFQKSQDELSFETAMDYGFYRMESEKAPWRTDSLSYATSMGNIKFNISHKQDGLFSKITVFNPDSTKIGVDKEIHPGFIQPPLPAITLLAPNADIALVGDAQIRGGVALKNGRISYSTHYKMPATKNAFADSIRYDSTFPYFDSIGIFPELTRNVFAQSFTNERCTFDATDIVPPELSCKTVVLRGDSKCYKCKIIADRLFITERSNLQKANIISRTISMTQQALVSGAFLAQDSLEVNLSKSQGDALWLALQGRKTGDVDYSGHMDIQRLSASNATIVYLADNWDETLRSQPVKIGQNTDLKGTIISKGSLDMQGKLQGSLIAWSFAFYEGLTLWNGFLRNARITKDTTLHILTPDIVQIGKEATIAF
;
A
#
# COMPACT_ATOMS: atom_id res chain seq x y z
N MET A 1 62.78 85.45 21.88
CA MET A 1 62.12 84.33 22.57
C MET A 1 60.62 84.59 22.56
N ASN A 2 59.87 83.82 21.77
CA ASN A 2 58.40 83.76 21.88
C ASN A 2 58.04 82.29 21.81
N VAL A 3 57.62 81.74 22.95
CA VAL A 3 57.07 80.38 23.04
C VAL A 3 55.55 80.54 22.93
N PRO A 4 54.87 79.93 21.95
CA PRO A 4 53.42 79.92 21.94
C PRO A 4 52.93 78.92 22.98
N ARG A 5 52.12 79.39 23.94
CA ARG A 5 51.37 78.53 24.85
C ARG A 5 50.30 77.77 24.05
N LEU A 6 50.48 76.47 23.90
CA LEU A 6 49.45 75.57 23.37
C LEU A 6 48.29 75.45 24.38
N ASN A 7 47.09 75.62 23.86
CA ASN A 7 45.83 75.69 24.58
C ASN A 7 45.37 74.27 24.99
N VAL A 8 45.75 73.80 26.18
CA VAL A 8 45.56 72.41 26.67
C VAL A 8 44.09 71.97 26.79
N LYS A 9 43.13 72.92 26.87
CA LYS A 9 41.69 72.60 26.98
C LYS A 9 41.07 71.99 25.72
N ASN A 10 41.67 72.19 24.53
CA ASN A 10 41.11 71.70 23.26
C ASN A 10 41.52 70.26 22.91
N GLY A 11 42.54 69.69 23.58
CA GLY A 11 42.99 68.31 23.33
C GLY A 11 42.13 67.26 24.04
N PHE A 12 41.65 67.57 25.24
CA PHE A 12 40.81 66.67 26.05
C PHE A 12 39.40 66.52 25.47
N THR A 13 38.83 67.61 24.93
CA THR A 13 37.54 67.60 24.23
C THR A 13 37.61 66.80 22.93
N MET A 14 38.73 66.85 22.19
CA MET A 14 38.93 66.07 20.97
C MET A 14 39.03 64.55 21.24
N ALA A 15 39.75 64.15 22.29
CA ALA A 15 39.85 62.73 22.66
C ALA A 15 38.49 62.16 23.10
N VAL A 16 37.73 62.91 23.91
CA VAL A 16 36.39 62.49 24.38
C VAL A 16 35.39 62.41 23.23
N THR A 17 35.40 63.34 22.27
CA THR A 17 34.52 63.28 21.10
C THR A 17 34.87 62.11 20.16
N MET A 18 36.15 61.79 19.96
CA MET A 18 36.55 60.62 19.18
C MET A 18 36.16 59.29 19.84
N VAL A 19 36.26 59.18 21.17
CA VAL A 19 35.79 57.99 21.91
C VAL A 19 34.26 57.86 21.82
N LEU A 20 33.52 58.96 21.98
CA LEU A 20 32.07 58.98 21.79
C LEU A 20 31.66 58.58 20.37
N LEU A 21 32.34 59.10 19.34
CA LEU A 21 32.09 58.77 17.94
C LEU A 21 32.39 57.29 17.63
N SER A 22 33.47 56.73 18.19
CA SER A 22 33.81 55.33 17.99
C SER A 22 32.83 54.39 18.69
N ILE A 23 32.38 54.73 19.91
CA ILE A 23 31.29 54.00 20.60
C ILE A 23 29.99 54.06 19.80
N LEU A 24 29.61 55.24 19.27
CA LEU A 24 28.44 55.42 18.41
C LEU A 24 28.55 54.59 17.11
N CYS A 25 29.74 54.52 16.52
CA CYS A 25 29.99 53.75 15.30
C CYS A 25 29.90 52.23 15.55
N ILE A 26 30.41 51.76 16.69
CA ILE A 26 30.28 50.34 17.08
C ILE A 26 28.81 50.00 17.37
N LEU A 27 28.08 50.87 18.08
CA LEU A 27 26.65 50.69 18.35
C LEU A 27 25.80 50.67 17.08
N SER A 28 26.09 51.56 16.11
CA SER A 28 25.35 51.57 14.85
C SER A 28 25.62 50.32 14.00
N LEU A 29 26.86 49.82 14.00
CA LEU A 29 27.23 48.57 13.35
C LEU A 29 26.56 47.34 13.99
N THR A 30 26.49 47.27 15.32
CA THR A 30 25.83 46.14 16.01
C THR A 30 24.31 46.15 15.79
N ILE A 31 23.65 47.31 15.88
CA ILE A 31 22.22 47.44 15.59
C ILE A 31 21.92 47.06 14.14
N TYR A 32 22.75 47.51 13.18
CA TYR A 32 22.63 47.11 11.78
C TYR A 32 22.78 45.60 11.60
N GLY A 33 23.75 44.99 12.28
CA GLY A 33 23.96 43.54 12.29
C GLY A 33 22.74 42.77 12.84
N MET A 34 22.16 43.24 13.95
CA MET A 34 20.97 42.64 14.55
C MET A 34 19.75 42.76 13.64
N VAL A 35 19.47 43.93 13.06
CA VAL A 35 18.34 44.13 12.13
C VAL A 35 18.49 43.27 10.88
N LYS A 36 19.72 43.15 10.35
CA LYS A 36 20.01 42.27 9.21
C LYS A 36 19.79 40.80 9.57
N ALA A 37 20.22 40.36 10.74
CA ALA A 37 20.02 38.98 11.21
C ALA A 37 18.53 38.65 11.38
N GLU A 38 17.77 39.54 12.03
CA GLU A 38 16.32 39.41 12.20
C GLU A 38 15.59 39.36 10.86
N ARG A 39 15.97 40.20 9.89
CA ARG A 39 15.39 40.17 8.53
C ARG A 39 15.66 38.84 7.80
N ILE A 40 16.86 38.27 7.97
CA ILE A 40 17.20 36.98 7.38
C ILE A 40 16.41 35.86 8.07
N GLU A 41 16.30 35.89 9.39
CA GLU A 41 15.61 34.85 10.15
C GLU A 41 14.09 34.90 9.93
N SER A 42 13.48 36.07 9.95
CA SER A 42 12.06 36.25 9.60
C SER A 42 11.76 35.77 8.18
N PHE A 43 12.61 36.09 7.21
CA PHE A 43 12.46 35.59 5.84
C PHE A 43 12.56 34.05 5.76
N ARG A 44 13.51 33.44 6.49
CA ARG A 44 13.62 31.97 6.58
C ARG A 44 12.37 31.33 7.18
N ARG A 45 11.82 31.91 8.26
CA ARG A 45 10.58 31.43 8.88
C ARG A 45 9.41 31.55 7.92
N PHE A 46 9.27 32.68 7.24
CA PHE A 46 8.25 32.90 6.21
C PHE A 46 8.35 31.86 5.09
N GLN A 47 9.54 31.62 4.54
CA GLN A 47 9.71 30.66 3.44
C GLN A 47 9.43 29.22 3.88
N LYS A 48 9.83 28.85 5.10
CA LYS A 48 9.47 27.56 5.69
C LYS A 48 7.95 27.38 5.78
N SER A 49 7.23 28.38 6.27
CA SER A 49 5.76 28.32 6.36
C SER A 49 5.10 28.24 4.97
N GLN A 50 5.65 28.92 3.97
CA GLN A 50 5.15 28.81 2.58
C GLN A 50 5.41 27.43 1.98
N ASP A 51 6.54 26.81 2.27
CA ASP A 51 6.86 25.44 1.84
C ASP A 51 5.92 24.41 2.50
N GLU A 52 5.61 24.60 3.79
CA GLU A 52 4.66 23.74 4.52
C GLU A 52 3.24 23.88 3.94
N LEU A 53 2.76 25.11 3.72
CA LEU A 53 1.46 25.36 3.12
C LEU A 53 1.35 24.81 1.69
N SER A 54 2.38 25.00 0.87
CA SER A 54 2.41 24.49 -0.50
C SER A 54 2.37 22.97 -0.54
N PHE A 55 3.06 22.32 0.41
CA PHE A 55 3.02 20.86 0.54
C PHE A 55 1.64 20.35 0.96
N GLU A 56 1.02 20.96 1.99
CA GLU A 56 -0.33 20.57 2.42
C GLU A 56 -1.35 20.76 1.30
N THR A 57 -1.31 21.90 0.61
CA THR A 57 -2.21 22.18 -0.53
C THR A 57 -2.00 21.16 -1.66
N ALA A 58 -0.75 20.79 -1.94
CA ALA A 58 -0.44 19.77 -2.95
C ALA A 58 -1.00 18.40 -2.57
N MET A 59 -0.90 18.03 -1.29
CA MET A 59 -1.44 16.78 -0.77
C MET A 59 -2.96 16.75 -0.81
N ASP A 60 -3.62 17.83 -0.38
CA ASP A 60 -5.07 17.96 -0.45
C ASP A 60 -5.56 17.87 -1.90
N TYR A 61 -4.84 18.49 -2.83
CA TYR A 61 -5.12 18.35 -4.26
C TYR A 61 -4.98 16.89 -4.72
N GLY A 62 -3.89 16.21 -4.34
CA GLY A 62 -3.67 14.81 -4.68
C GLY A 62 -4.77 13.89 -4.15
N PHE A 63 -5.13 14.05 -2.88
CA PHE A 63 -6.22 13.28 -2.26
C PHE A 63 -7.58 13.60 -2.90
N TYR A 64 -7.86 14.87 -3.20
CA TYR A 64 -9.06 15.28 -3.92
C TYR A 64 -9.16 14.60 -5.30
N ARG A 65 -8.07 14.58 -6.09
CA ARG A 65 -8.05 13.89 -7.40
C ARG A 65 -8.24 12.39 -7.24
N MET A 66 -7.55 11.79 -6.28
CA MET A 66 -7.72 10.39 -5.95
C MET A 66 -9.16 10.05 -5.57
N GLU A 67 -9.86 10.91 -4.82
CA GLU A 67 -11.24 10.71 -4.39
C GLU A 67 -12.25 10.94 -5.52
N SER A 68 -12.09 12.02 -6.28
CA SER A 68 -13.04 12.48 -7.31
C SER A 68 -12.98 11.71 -8.63
N GLU A 69 -11.84 11.08 -8.96
CA GLU A 69 -11.71 10.33 -10.20
C GLU A 69 -12.28 8.91 -10.11
N LYS A 70 -12.92 8.47 -11.20
CA LYS A 70 -13.53 7.14 -11.35
C LYS A 70 -12.51 6.00 -11.48
N ALA A 71 -11.29 6.33 -11.86
CA ALA A 71 -10.16 5.41 -11.99
C ALA A 71 -8.98 5.96 -11.18
N PRO A 72 -7.96 5.14 -10.86
CA PRO A 72 -6.82 5.62 -10.11
C PRO A 72 -6.06 6.69 -10.91
N TRP A 73 -6.11 7.93 -10.42
CA TRP A 73 -5.43 9.07 -11.02
C TRP A 73 -3.91 8.87 -11.02
N ARG A 74 -3.22 9.23 -12.10
CA ARG A 74 -1.74 9.24 -12.21
C ARG A 74 -1.30 10.48 -12.99
N THR A 75 -0.15 11.03 -12.64
CA THR A 75 0.44 12.16 -13.38
C THR A 75 1.97 12.13 -13.30
N ASP A 76 2.64 12.37 -14.44
CA ASP A 76 4.10 12.48 -14.46
C ASP A 76 4.58 13.78 -13.83
N SER A 77 3.85 14.88 -14.08
CA SER A 77 4.11 16.18 -13.48
C SER A 77 2.89 17.08 -13.65
N LEU A 78 2.42 17.67 -12.55
CA LEU A 78 1.41 18.72 -12.55
C LEU A 78 1.95 19.92 -11.80
N SER A 79 2.06 21.04 -12.51
CA SER A 79 2.47 22.32 -11.93
C SER A 79 1.24 23.13 -11.54
N TYR A 80 1.25 23.67 -10.32
CA TYR A 80 0.22 24.56 -9.82
C TYR A 80 0.86 25.84 -9.28
N ALA A 81 0.23 26.97 -9.57
CA ALA A 81 0.57 28.26 -9.01
C ALA A 81 -0.70 29.08 -8.81
N THR A 82 -0.85 29.72 -7.66
CA THR A 82 -1.94 30.70 -7.45
C THR A 82 -1.67 31.97 -8.25
N SER A 83 -2.71 32.74 -8.55
CA SER A 83 -2.60 34.02 -9.27
C SER A 83 -1.70 35.04 -8.56
N MET A 84 -1.67 35.01 -7.24
CA MET A 84 -0.78 35.84 -6.42
C MET A 84 0.64 35.24 -6.27
N GLY A 85 0.87 34.02 -6.75
CA GLY A 85 2.17 33.34 -6.71
C GLY A 85 2.62 32.89 -5.32
N ASN A 86 1.77 33.01 -4.29
CA ASN A 86 2.12 32.69 -2.90
C ASN A 86 2.19 31.17 -2.64
N ILE A 87 1.42 30.39 -3.40
CA ILE A 87 1.42 28.92 -3.33
C ILE A 87 1.83 28.42 -4.70
N LYS A 88 2.90 27.63 -4.73
CA LYS A 88 3.43 27.00 -5.93
C LYS A 88 3.96 25.63 -5.59
N PHE A 89 3.62 24.63 -6.40
CA PHE A 89 4.12 23.27 -6.23
C PHE A 89 4.06 22.50 -7.55
N ASN A 90 4.87 21.46 -7.61
CA ASN A 90 4.80 20.40 -8.62
C ASN A 90 4.45 19.09 -7.93
N ILE A 91 3.49 18.36 -8.50
CA ILE A 91 3.12 17.01 -8.04
C ILE A 91 3.46 16.01 -9.13
N SER A 92 4.03 14.87 -8.75
CA SER A 92 3.99 13.65 -9.56
C SER A 92 3.30 12.55 -8.76
N HIS A 93 2.51 11.72 -9.45
CA HIS A 93 1.77 10.62 -8.86
C HIS A 93 1.94 9.38 -9.73
N LYS A 94 2.79 8.46 -9.29
CA LYS A 94 3.22 7.28 -10.06
C LYS A 94 2.91 6.00 -9.30
N GLN A 95 2.84 4.88 -10.02
CA GLN A 95 2.77 3.57 -9.38
C GLN A 95 4.13 3.19 -8.76
N ASP A 96 4.13 2.66 -7.54
CA ASP A 96 5.32 2.14 -6.85
C ASP A 96 5.02 0.79 -6.19
N GLY A 97 5.12 -0.29 -6.97
CA GLY A 97 4.74 -1.62 -6.54
C GLY A 97 3.23 -1.73 -6.40
N LEU A 98 2.75 -2.18 -5.23
CA LEU A 98 1.32 -2.35 -4.97
C LEU A 98 0.59 -1.01 -4.75
N PHE A 99 1.25 -0.04 -4.14
CA PHE A 99 0.70 1.28 -3.84
C PHE A 99 1.14 2.29 -4.89
N SER A 100 0.47 3.44 -4.94
CA SER A 100 1.00 4.60 -5.63
C SER A 100 1.94 5.40 -4.73
N LYS A 101 2.64 6.36 -5.34
CA LYS A 101 3.57 7.28 -4.68
C LYS A 101 3.32 8.68 -5.21
N ILE A 102 2.92 9.58 -4.31
CA ILE A 102 2.80 11.01 -4.55
C ILE A 102 4.12 11.65 -4.13
N THR A 103 4.75 12.37 -5.06
CA THR A 103 5.97 13.14 -4.80
C THR A 103 5.66 14.60 -5.03
N VAL A 104 5.89 15.42 -4.00
CA VAL A 104 5.67 16.87 -4.05
C VAL A 104 7.01 17.58 -4.01
N PHE A 105 7.20 18.50 -4.96
CA PHE A 105 8.38 19.33 -5.08
C PHE A 105 7.99 20.81 -5.19
N ASN A 106 8.66 21.69 -4.44
CA ASN A 106 8.53 23.13 -4.59
C ASN A 106 9.82 23.73 -5.18
N PRO A 107 9.80 24.30 -6.40
CA PRO A 107 10.98 24.89 -7.03
C PRO A 107 11.57 26.07 -6.24
N ASP A 108 10.75 26.77 -5.47
CA ASP A 108 11.15 27.95 -4.69
C ASP A 108 11.60 27.59 -3.26
N SER A 109 11.68 26.29 -2.91
CA SER A 109 12.08 25.87 -1.56
C SER A 109 13.57 26.08 -1.31
N THR A 110 13.90 26.58 -0.11
CA THR A 110 15.30 26.66 0.37
C THR A 110 15.86 25.30 0.77
N LYS A 111 15.01 24.28 0.92
CA LYS A 111 15.42 22.89 1.13
C LYS A 111 15.60 22.22 -0.22
N ILE A 112 16.69 22.57 -0.89
CA ILE A 112 17.09 21.94 -2.15
C ILE A 112 17.18 20.42 -1.93
N GLY A 113 16.39 19.64 -2.67
CA GLY A 113 16.52 18.18 -2.76
C GLY A 113 15.76 17.35 -1.71
N VAL A 114 14.78 17.91 -0.98
CA VAL A 114 13.92 17.08 -0.11
C VAL A 114 12.56 16.92 -0.76
N ASP A 115 12.49 16.00 -1.72
CA ASP A 115 11.22 15.51 -2.23
C ASP A 115 10.45 14.86 -1.08
N LYS A 116 9.22 15.31 -0.87
CA LYS A 116 8.33 14.69 0.12
C LYS A 116 7.49 13.64 -0.59
N GLU A 117 7.62 12.40 -0.13
CA GLU A 117 7.00 11.23 -0.73
C GLU A 117 5.94 10.64 0.20
N ILE A 118 4.78 10.30 -0.36
CA ILE A 118 3.68 9.67 0.37
C ILE A 118 3.13 8.51 -0.46
N HIS A 119 2.85 7.38 0.20
CA HIS A 119 2.17 6.22 -0.39
C HIS A 119 0.70 6.20 0.06
N PRO A 120 -0.23 6.69 -0.77
CA PRO A 120 -1.64 6.77 -0.38
C PRO A 120 -2.36 5.42 -0.56
N GLY A 121 -3.49 5.27 0.13
CA GLY A 121 -4.42 4.14 -0.01
C GLY A 121 -5.81 4.52 0.49
N PHE A 122 -6.79 3.64 0.30
CA PHE A 122 -8.17 3.86 0.72
C PHE A 122 -8.55 2.99 1.90
N ILE A 123 -9.25 3.56 2.87
CA ILE A 123 -9.92 2.78 3.92
C ILE A 123 -11.17 2.17 3.31
N GLN A 124 -11.33 0.86 3.46
CA GLN A 124 -12.48 0.18 2.92
C GLN A 124 -13.78 0.63 3.61
N PRO A 125 -14.88 0.81 2.85
CA PRO A 125 -16.19 1.03 3.44
C PRO A 125 -16.67 -0.24 4.18
N PRO A 126 -17.69 -0.13 5.06
CA PRO A 126 -18.22 -1.27 5.79
C PRO A 126 -18.96 -2.23 4.83
N LEU A 127 -18.32 -3.36 4.51
CA LEU A 127 -18.87 -4.42 3.66
C LEU A 127 -19.55 -5.52 4.49
N PRO A 128 -20.44 -6.34 3.89
CA PRO A 128 -20.85 -7.62 4.48
C PRO A 128 -19.67 -8.58 4.58
N ALA A 129 -19.86 -9.69 5.30
CA ALA A 129 -18.82 -10.71 5.46
C ALA A 129 -18.35 -11.28 4.12
N ILE A 130 -19.28 -11.46 3.17
CA ILE A 130 -19.02 -11.96 1.83
C ILE A 130 -19.74 -11.10 0.80
N THR A 131 -19.06 -10.75 -0.28
CA THR A 131 -19.62 -10.15 -1.51
C THR A 131 -19.16 -10.98 -2.70
N LEU A 132 -20.08 -11.60 -3.43
CA LEU A 132 -19.75 -12.31 -4.67
C LEU A 132 -20.20 -11.50 -5.88
N LEU A 133 -19.25 -11.25 -6.79
CA LEU A 133 -19.45 -10.33 -7.91
C LEU A 133 -20.15 -11.00 -9.11
N ALA A 134 -19.98 -12.31 -9.31
CA ALA A 134 -20.59 -12.99 -10.44
C ALA A 134 -22.13 -13.01 -10.30
N PRO A 135 -22.91 -12.65 -11.34
CA PRO A 135 -24.36 -12.47 -11.24
C PRO A 135 -25.11 -13.68 -10.67
N ASN A 136 -24.68 -14.89 -11.03
CA ASN A 136 -25.34 -16.15 -10.68
C ASN A 136 -24.50 -16.99 -9.69
N ALA A 137 -23.65 -16.36 -8.88
CA ALA A 137 -22.85 -17.08 -7.89
C ALA A 137 -23.71 -17.61 -6.74
N ASP A 138 -23.86 -18.93 -6.67
CA ASP A 138 -24.44 -19.63 -5.53
C ASP A 138 -23.37 -19.98 -4.48
N ILE A 139 -23.82 -20.12 -3.22
CA ILE A 139 -23.00 -20.60 -2.11
C ILE A 139 -23.66 -21.86 -1.53
N ALA A 140 -23.02 -23.00 -1.70
CA ALA A 140 -23.32 -24.25 -1.04
C ALA A 140 -22.36 -24.44 0.15
N LEU A 141 -22.89 -24.43 1.37
CA LEU A 141 -22.12 -24.68 2.59
C LEU A 141 -21.76 -26.17 2.67
N VAL A 142 -20.48 -26.46 2.90
CA VAL A 142 -19.94 -27.82 3.00
C VAL A 142 -19.21 -27.99 4.31
N GLY A 143 -19.39 -29.16 4.94
CA GLY A 143 -18.74 -29.46 6.20
C GLY A 143 -19.23 -28.51 7.30
N ASP A 144 -18.30 -27.93 8.06
CA ASP A 144 -18.60 -26.99 9.16
C ASP A 144 -18.54 -25.51 8.71
N ALA A 145 -18.85 -25.21 7.45
CA ALA A 145 -18.76 -23.85 6.92
C ALA A 145 -19.71 -22.88 7.65
N GLN A 146 -19.19 -21.71 8.06
CA GLN A 146 -19.95 -20.70 8.80
C GLN A 146 -19.80 -19.31 8.17
N ILE A 147 -20.92 -18.61 8.01
CA ILE A 147 -20.96 -17.22 7.55
C ILE A 147 -21.71 -16.38 8.59
N ARG A 148 -21.04 -15.36 9.12
CA ARG A 148 -21.60 -14.41 10.10
C ARG A 148 -21.34 -12.97 9.65
N GLY A 149 -22.35 -12.11 9.68
CA GLY A 149 -22.26 -10.71 9.27
C GLY A 149 -22.71 -10.42 7.84
N GLY A 150 -23.54 -11.31 7.29
CA GLY A 150 -24.29 -11.13 6.05
C GLY A 150 -23.52 -11.40 4.75
N VAL A 151 -24.29 -11.58 3.67
CA VAL A 151 -23.79 -11.92 2.34
C VAL A 151 -24.46 -11.04 1.29
N ALA A 152 -23.67 -10.49 0.37
CA ALA A 152 -24.15 -9.85 -0.84
C ALA A 152 -24.02 -10.79 -2.05
N LEU A 153 -25.14 -11.13 -2.69
CA LEU A 153 -25.24 -11.91 -3.93
C LEU A 153 -26.16 -11.17 -4.91
N LYS A 154 -25.83 -11.10 -6.21
CA LYS A 154 -26.73 -10.46 -7.19
C LYS A 154 -28.03 -11.27 -7.39
N ASN A 155 -27.93 -12.49 -7.94
CA ASN A 155 -29.08 -13.37 -8.20
C ASN A 155 -28.95 -14.77 -7.56
N GLY A 156 -27.82 -15.07 -6.91
CA GLY A 156 -27.53 -16.40 -6.38
C GLY A 156 -28.27 -16.76 -5.10
N ARG A 157 -27.99 -17.94 -4.54
CA ARG A 157 -28.61 -18.46 -3.32
C ARG A 157 -27.58 -19.06 -2.38
N ILE A 158 -27.90 -19.03 -1.09
CA ILE A 158 -27.17 -19.75 -0.06
C ILE A 158 -27.95 -21.03 0.23
N SER A 159 -27.28 -22.17 0.19
CA SER A 159 -27.85 -23.49 0.45
C SER A 159 -26.92 -24.33 1.31
N TYR A 160 -27.49 -25.33 1.97
CA TYR A 160 -26.73 -26.37 2.66
C TYR A 160 -26.51 -27.51 1.69
N SER A 161 -25.24 -27.86 1.42
CA SER A 161 -24.94 -28.90 0.44
C SER A 161 -25.50 -30.26 0.87
N THR A 162 -26.27 -30.90 0.00
CA THR A 162 -26.74 -32.29 0.13
C THR A 162 -25.90 -33.27 -0.69
N HIS A 163 -24.85 -32.79 -1.35
CA HIS A 163 -24.01 -33.61 -2.22
C HIS A 163 -23.25 -34.69 -1.43
N TYR A 164 -23.28 -35.94 -1.89
CA TYR A 164 -22.77 -37.09 -1.13
C TYR A 164 -21.27 -37.01 -0.76
N LYS A 165 -20.43 -36.41 -1.61
CA LYS A 165 -19.00 -36.19 -1.32
C LYS A 165 -18.76 -35.03 -0.35
N MET A 166 -19.68 -34.08 -0.29
CA MET A 166 -19.49 -32.77 0.33
C MET A 166 -20.76 -32.34 1.07
N PRO A 167 -21.26 -33.14 2.03
CA PRO A 167 -22.45 -32.77 2.76
C PRO A 167 -22.16 -31.63 3.74
N ALA A 168 -23.16 -30.78 3.96
CA ALA A 168 -23.17 -29.87 5.10
C ALA A 168 -23.32 -30.68 6.40
N THR A 169 -22.60 -30.28 7.45
CA THR A 169 -22.82 -30.83 8.79
C THR A 169 -23.90 -30.04 9.53
N LYS A 170 -24.27 -30.49 10.73
CA LYS A 170 -25.15 -29.75 11.64
C LYS A 170 -24.55 -28.42 12.13
N ASN A 171 -23.24 -28.23 12.01
CA ASN A 171 -22.55 -27.02 12.43
C ASN A 171 -22.42 -25.98 11.30
N ALA A 172 -22.78 -26.37 10.07
CA ALA A 172 -22.86 -25.43 8.97
C ALA A 172 -23.91 -24.36 9.28
N PHE A 173 -23.59 -23.11 8.98
CA PHE A 173 -24.46 -21.99 9.34
C PHE A 173 -24.23 -20.78 8.43
N ALA A 174 -25.30 -20.12 8.05
CA ALA A 174 -25.23 -18.78 7.46
C ALA A 174 -26.29 -17.88 8.09
N ASP A 175 -25.89 -16.66 8.40
CA ASP A 175 -26.83 -15.60 8.81
C ASP A 175 -27.89 -15.34 7.74
N SER A 176 -29.07 -14.87 8.18
CA SER A 176 -30.17 -14.48 7.30
C SER A 176 -30.00 -13.12 6.63
N ILE A 177 -28.96 -12.34 7.02
CA ILE A 177 -28.71 -11.01 6.46
C ILE A 177 -28.19 -11.16 5.04
N ARG A 178 -29.04 -10.82 4.07
CA ARG A 178 -28.73 -10.95 2.64
C ARG A 178 -28.96 -9.62 1.93
N TYR A 179 -27.99 -9.25 1.11
CA TYR A 179 -28.07 -8.09 0.23
C TYR A 179 -28.17 -8.60 -1.20
N ASP A 180 -29.28 -8.27 -1.86
CA ASP A 180 -29.54 -8.66 -3.25
C ASP A 180 -28.98 -7.61 -4.22
N SER A 181 -29.44 -7.63 -5.48
CA SER A 181 -29.06 -6.69 -6.55
C SER A 181 -29.15 -5.19 -6.21
N THR A 182 -29.76 -4.81 -5.09
CA THR A 182 -29.83 -3.43 -4.58
C THR A 182 -28.62 -3.00 -3.76
N PHE A 183 -27.65 -3.88 -3.51
CA PHE A 183 -26.41 -3.54 -2.80
C PHE A 183 -25.59 -2.52 -3.61
N PRO A 184 -25.32 -1.31 -3.07
CA PRO A 184 -24.74 -0.21 -3.85
C PRO A 184 -23.29 -0.47 -4.28
N TYR A 185 -22.61 -1.44 -3.66
CA TYR A 185 -21.20 -1.68 -3.94
C TYR A 185 -20.93 -2.61 -5.12
N PHE A 186 -21.95 -3.28 -5.67
CA PHE A 186 -21.73 -4.23 -6.76
C PHE A 186 -21.08 -3.61 -8.00
N ASP A 187 -21.55 -2.42 -8.37
CA ASP A 187 -21.08 -1.71 -9.57
C ASP A 187 -20.07 -0.61 -9.19
N SER A 188 -19.45 -0.72 -8.01
CA SER A 188 -18.43 0.21 -7.53
C SER A 188 -17.19 -0.47 -6.95
N ILE A 189 -16.98 -1.75 -7.31
CA ILE A 189 -15.76 -2.50 -7.02
C ILE A 189 -14.93 -2.59 -8.31
N GLY A 190 -13.92 -1.74 -8.42
CA GLY A 190 -12.98 -1.69 -9.54
C GLY A 190 -11.61 -2.23 -9.15
N ILE A 191 -11.01 -3.04 -10.03
CA ILE A 191 -9.65 -3.58 -9.88
C ILE A 191 -8.89 -3.26 -11.16
N PHE A 192 -7.79 -2.50 -11.04
CA PHE A 192 -7.03 -1.88 -12.14
C PHE A 192 -5.62 -2.52 -12.28
N PRO A 193 -5.53 -3.80 -12.71
CA PRO A 193 -4.25 -4.53 -12.80
C PRO A 193 -3.27 -3.93 -13.80
N GLU A 194 -3.75 -3.16 -14.77
CA GLU A 194 -2.93 -2.53 -15.80
C GLU A 194 -1.89 -1.56 -15.23
N LEU A 195 -2.17 -0.95 -14.07
CA LEU A 195 -1.28 -0.01 -13.40
C LEU A 195 -0.04 -0.69 -12.83
N THR A 196 -0.10 -1.97 -12.47
CA THR A 196 1.03 -2.71 -11.92
C THR A 196 1.83 -3.48 -12.96
N ARG A 197 1.38 -3.58 -14.22
CA ARG A 197 2.04 -4.39 -15.27
C ARG A 197 3.54 -4.13 -15.44
N ASN A 198 3.93 -2.87 -15.37
CA ASN A 198 5.28 -2.42 -15.68
C ASN A 198 6.20 -2.31 -14.46
N VAL A 199 5.73 -2.69 -13.25
CA VAL A 199 6.54 -2.58 -12.03
C VAL A 199 7.54 -3.73 -11.85
N PHE A 200 7.34 -4.85 -12.56
CA PHE A 200 8.25 -5.99 -12.52
C PHE A 200 9.46 -5.76 -13.42
N ALA A 201 10.65 -5.93 -12.86
CA ALA A 201 11.89 -5.77 -13.62
C ALA A 201 12.02 -6.82 -14.73
N GLN A 202 12.55 -6.39 -15.87
CA GLN A 202 12.81 -7.25 -17.04
C GLN A 202 14.27 -7.73 -17.10
N SER A 203 15.18 -7.02 -16.45
CA SER A 203 16.60 -7.36 -16.40
C SER A 203 17.16 -7.10 -15.00
N PHE A 204 18.18 -7.87 -14.62
CA PHE A 204 18.82 -7.79 -13.32
C PHE A 204 20.34 -7.76 -13.51
N THR A 205 21.01 -6.93 -12.72
CA THR A 205 22.48 -6.86 -12.71
C THR A 205 23.09 -8.07 -12.01
N ASN A 206 22.44 -8.56 -10.96
CA ASN A 206 22.89 -9.70 -10.16
C ASN A 206 21.96 -10.92 -10.38
N GLU A 207 22.55 -12.07 -10.69
CA GLU A 207 21.80 -13.31 -10.90
C GLU A 207 21.26 -13.91 -9.58
N ARG A 208 22.05 -13.85 -8.49
CA ARG A 208 21.66 -14.43 -7.21
C ARG A 208 22.21 -13.65 -6.03
N CYS A 209 21.34 -13.33 -5.08
CA CYS A 209 21.65 -12.67 -3.82
C CYS A 209 21.13 -13.53 -2.66
N THR A 210 22.02 -13.98 -1.79
CA THR A 210 21.68 -14.84 -0.64
C THR A 210 22.07 -14.12 0.64
N PHE A 211 21.14 -14.04 1.58
CA PHE A 211 21.34 -13.46 2.90
C PHE A 211 21.00 -14.53 3.93
N ASP A 212 21.94 -14.78 4.84
CA ASP A 212 21.90 -15.90 5.77
C ASP A 212 22.28 -15.45 7.18
N ALA A 213 21.98 -16.28 8.18
CA ALA A 213 22.31 -16.03 9.58
C ALA A 213 21.90 -14.61 10.01
N THR A 214 22.83 -13.73 10.34
CA THR A 214 22.52 -12.39 10.85
C THR A 214 22.63 -11.28 9.80
N ASP A 215 22.65 -11.63 8.52
CA ASP A 215 22.83 -10.67 7.44
C ASP A 215 21.72 -9.62 7.42
N ILE A 216 22.11 -8.38 7.09
CA ILE A 216 21.20 -7.25 6.93
C ILE A 216 21.02 -6.99 5.45
N VAL A 217 19.79 -7.11 4.97
CA VAL A 217 19.43 -6.79 3.59
C VAL A 217 19.54 -5.28 3.39
N PRO A 218 20.18 -4.81 2.29
CA PRO A 218 20.29 -3.38 2.02
C PRO A 218 18.92 -2.73 1.81
N PRO A 219 18.81 -1.39 1.95
CA PRO A 219 17.55 -0.66 1.77
C PRO A 219 16.90 -0.87 0.40
N GLU A 220 17.71 -1.00 -0.66
CA GLU A 220 17.23 -1.36 -1.99
C GLU A 220 18.07 -2.52 -2.55
N LEU A 221 17.39 -3.53 -3.08
CA LEU A 221 18.00 -4.73 -3.64
C LEU A 221 17.31 -5.07 -4.97
N SER A 222 18.11 -5.26 -6.03
CA SER A 222 17.63 -5.76 -7.32
C SER A 222 18.47 -6.95 -7.76
N CYS A 223 17.90 -8.15 -7.69
CA CYS A 223 18.57 -9.40 -8.10
C CYS A 223 17.57 -10.39 -8.66
N LYS A 224 17.94 -11.16 -9.67
CA LYS A 224 17.04 -12.12 -10.30
C LYS A 224 16.53 -13.17 -9.31
N THR A 225 17.41 -13.77 -8.50
CA THR A 225 17.01 -14.69 -7.43
C THR A 225 17.47 -14.16 -6.08
N VAL A 226 16.54 -14.00 -5.13
CA VAL A 226 16.84 -13.60 -3.74
C VAL A 226 16.45 -14.74 -2.80
N VAL A 227 17.37 -15.11 -1.91
CA VAL A 227 17.12 -16.12 -0.87
C VAL A 227 17.43 -15.49 0.49
N LEU A 228 16.40 -15.41 1.34
CA LEU A 228 16.49 -14.96 2.72
C LEU A 228 16.28 -16.17 3.63
N ARG A 229 17.25 -16.45 4.49
CA ARG A 229 17.24 -17.59 5.42
C ARG A 229 17.97 -17.26 6.72
N GLY A 230 18.00 -18.20 7.66
CA GLY A 230 18.57 -17.98 8.98
C GLY A 230 17.77 -16.94 9.76
N ASP A 231 18.47 -15.97 10.36
CA ASP A 231 17.92 -14.86 11.14
C ASP A 231 18.06 -13.51 10.39
N SER A 232 18.11 -13.56 9.05
CA SER A 232 18.37 -12.40 8.19
C SER A 232 17.36 -11.29 8.42
N LYS A 233 17.79 -10.03 8.41
CA LYS A 233 16.94 -8.87 8.75
C LYS A 233 16.76 -7.91 7.57
N CYS A 234 15.54 -7.48 7.35
CA CYS A 234 15.19 -6.36 6.49
C CYS A 234 14.29 -5.42 7.27
N TYR A 235 14.62 -4.13 7.28
CA TYR A 235 13.76 -3.08 7.83
C TYR A 235 13.56 -2.01 6.76
N LYS A 236 12.30 -1.79 6.36
CA LYS A 236 11.94 -0.84 5.28
C LYS A 236 12.76 -1.05 3.99
N CYS A 237 13.06 -2.31 3.64
CA CYS A 237 13.79 -2.59 2.40
C CYS A 237 12.82 -2.71 1.22
N LYS A 238 13.31 -2.33 0.03
CA LYS A 238 12.69 -2.58 -1.26
C LYS A 238 13.45 -3.68 -1.98
N ILE A 239 12.80 -4.80 -2.27
CA ILE A 239 13.41 -5.91 -3.01
C ILE A 239 12.66 -6.09 -4.32
N ILE A 240 13.40 -6.04 -5.41
CA ILE A 240 12.92 -6.33 -6.76
C ILE A 240 13.63 -7.61 -7.22
N ALA A 241 12.85 -8.64 -7.53
CA ALA A 241 13.39 -9.93 -7.94
C ALA A 241 12.56 -10.61 -9.04
N ASP A 242 13.12 -11.64 -9.66
CA ASP A 242 12.34 -12.59 -10.46
C ASP A 242 11.75 -13.67 -9.54
N ARG A 243 12.58 -14.18 -8.63
CA ARG A 243 12.21 -15.20 -7.64
C ARG A 243 12.70 -14.79 -6.25
N LEU A 244 11.81 -14.82 -5.27
CA LEU A 244 12.12 -14.57 -3.88
C LEU A 244 11.72 -15.75 -2.99
N PHE A 245 12.67 -16.23 -2.21
CA PHE A 245 12.44 -17.26 -1.19
C PHE A 245 12.73 -16.66 0.19
N ILE A 246 11.71 -16.68 1.06
CA ILE A 246 11.81 -16.28 2.46
C ILE A 246 11.57 -17.53 3.30
N THR A 247 12.59 -17.94 4.04
CA THR A 247 12.62 -19.22 4.74
C THR A 247 13.14 -19.07 6.17
N GLU A 248 13.00 -20.12 6.97
CA GLU A 248 13.53 -20.21 8.33
C GLU A 248 13.03 -19.10 9.26
N ARG A 249 13.90 -18.32 9.90
CA ARG A 249 13.58 -17.31 10.92
C ARG A 249 13.83 -15.88 10.44
N SER A 250 13.90 -15.67 9.12
CA SER A 250 14.07 -14.35 8.52
C SER A 250 13.01 -13.37 9.02
N ASN A 251 13.42 -12.13 9.26
CA ASN A 251 12.56 -11.07 9.79
C ASN A 251 12.56 -9.87 8.83
N LEU A 252 11.46 -9.69 8.12
CA LEU A 252 11.21 -8.60 7.20
C LEU A 252 10.14 -7.69 7.80
N GLN A 253 10.51 -6.45 8.10
CA GLN A 253 9.61 -5.46 8.67
C GLN A 253 9.38 -4.31 7.69
N LYS A 254 8.12 -4.01 7.40
CA LYS A 254 7.71 -2.94 6.46
C LYS A 254 8.41 -3.06 5.10
N ALA A 255 8.59 -4.28 4.60
CA ALA A 255 9.23 -4.54 3.33
C ALA A 255 8.32 -4.12 2.15
N ASN A 256 8.92 -3.69 1.04
CA ASN A 256 8.22 -3.49 -0.23
C ASN A 256 8.83 -4.44 -1.26
N ILE A 257 8.13 -5.54 -1.54
CA ILE A 257 8.62 -6.64 -2.34
C ILE A 257 7.87 -6.69 -3.66
N ILE A 258 8.63 -6.70 -4.76
CA ILE A 258 8.10 -6.88 -6.11
C ILE A 258 8.84 -8.06 -6.74
N SER A 259 8.13 -9.15 -7.02
CA SER A 259 8.75 -10.35 -7.60
C SER A 259 7.81 -11.07 -8.56
N ARG A 260 8.30 -11.88 -9.51
CA ARG A 260 7.38 -12.75 -10.26
C ARG A 260 6.86 -13.88 -9.40
N THR A 261 7.74 -14.51 -8.64
CA THR A 261 7.43 -15.59 -7.71
C THR A 261 7.87 -15.23 -6.29
N ILE A 262 6.99 -15.44 -5.33
CA ILE A 262 7.26 -15.27 -3.89
C ILE A 262 6.89 -16.57 -3.18
N SER A 263 7.83 -17.13 -2.41
CA SER A 263 7.56 -18.26 -1.52
C SER A 263 8.00 -17.91 -0.10
N MET A 264 7.06 -17.94 0.84
CA MET A 264 7.24 -17.61 2.25
C MET A 264 6.92 -18.83 3.10
N THR A 265 7.92 -19.40 3.76
CA THR A 265 7.77 -20.68 4.47
C THR A 265 8.36 -20.65 5.88
N GLN A 266 7.94 -21.63 6.69
CA GLN A 266 8.48 -21.91 8.01
C GLN A 266 8.20 -20.79 9.04
N GLN A 267 9.22 -20.30 9.75
CA GLN A 267 9.09 -19.45 10.94
C GLN A 267 9.38 -17.96 10.67
N ALA A 268 9.33 -17.53 9.40
CA ALA A 268 9.62 -16.17 9.03
C ALA A 268 8.58 -15.20 9.60
N LEU A 269 9.04 -13.99 9.94
CA LEU A 269 8.21 -12.85 10.30
C LEU A 269 8.25 -11.86 9.15
N VAL A 270 7.09 -11.52 8.61
CA VAL A 270 6.95 -10.68 7.43
C VAL A 270 5.88 -9.62 7.64
N SER A 271 6.19 -8.39 7.27
CA SER A 271 5.24 -7.29 7.21
C SER A 271 5.60 -6.30 6.10
N GLY A 272 4.60 -5.54 5.66
CA GLY A 272 4.70 -4.68 4.47
C GLY A 272 4.00 -5.28 3.26
N ALA A 273 4.36 -4.79 2.07
CA ALA A 273 3.69 -5.07 0.81
C ALA A 273 4.47 -6.08 -0.03
N PHE A 274 3.78 -7.11 -0.50
CA PHE A 274 4.32 -8.18 -1.33
C PHE A 274 3.48 -8.29 -2.59
N LEU A 275 4.05 -7.91 -3.72
CA LEU A 275 3.43 -7.99 -5.03
C LEU A 275 4.13 -9.06 -5.87
N ALA A 276 3.39 -10.14 -6.14
CA ALA A 276 3.79 -11.22 -7.03
C ALA A 276 3.15 -11.06 -8.42
N GLN A 277 3.80 -11.57 -9.49
CA GLN A 277 3.17 -11.64 -10.82
C GLN A 277 2.56 -13.02 -11.10
N ASP A 278 3.35 -14.07 -10.99
CA ASP A 278 3.04 -15.41 -11.46
C ASP A 278 2.62 -16.35 -10.31
N SER A 279 3.32 -16.30 -9.16
CA SER A 279 2.94 -17.12 -7.99
C SER A 279 3.27 -16.50 -6.63
N LEU A 280 2.39 -16.74 -5.67
CA LEU A 280 2.54 -16.34 -4.26
C LEU A 280 2.15 -17.51 -3.35
N GLU A 281 3.15 -18.07 -2.66
CA GLU A 281 2.99 -19.20 -1.75
C GLU A 281 3.28 -18.79 -0.31
N VAL A 282 2.39 -19.14 0.62
CA VAL A 282 2.52 -18.80 2.05
C VAL A 282 2.24 -20.01 2.93
N ASN A 283 3.25 -20.42 3.68
CA ASN A 283 3.16 -21.45 4.71
C ASN A 283 3.99 -21.04 5.93
N LEU A 284 3.45 -20.06 6.66
CA LEU A 284 4.10 -19.47 7.83
C LEU A 284 3.50 -20.04 9.11
N SER A 285 4.34 -20.56 10.00
CA SER A 285 3.92 -21.10 11.29
C SER A 285 3.81 -20.03 12.39
N LYS A 286 4.50 -18.90 12.24
CA LYS A 286 4.41 -17.78 13.19
C LYS A 286 3.25 -16.86 12.83
N SER A 287 2.61 -16.31 13.86
CA SER A 287 1.59 -15.28 13.69
C SER A 287 2.23 -13.95 13.34
N GLN A 288 1.63 -13.23 12.40
CA GLN A 288 2.08 -11.95 11.89
C GLN A 288 1.27 -10.84 12.59
N GLY A 289 1.95 -10.02 13.39
CA GLY A 289 1.32 -8.96 14.19
C GLY A 289 1.13 -7.63 13.44
N ASP A 290 2.04 -7.34 12.52
CA ASP A 290 2.06 -6.11 11.74
C ASP A 290 1.20 -6.24 10.46
N ALA A 291 0.92 -5.11 9.82
CA ALA A 291 0.18 -5.07 8.56
C ALA A 291 0.90 -5.82 7.44
N LEU A 292 0.17 -6.73 6.78
CA LEU A 292 0.67 -7.58 5.71
C LEU A 292 -0.23 -7.44 4.48
N TRP A 293 0.31 -6.91 3.39
CA TRP A 293 -0.38 -6.84 2.10
C TRP A 293 0.22 -7.88 1.16
N LEU A 294 -0.60 -8.85 0.75
CA LEU A 294 -0.25 -9.89 -0.20
C LEU A 294 -1.05 -9.67 -1.47
N ALA A 295 -0.37 -9.36 -2.57
CA ALA A 295 -1.00 -9.15 -3.85
C ALA A 295 -0.40 -10.07 -4.91
N LEU A 296 -1.24 -10.63 -5.76
CA LEU A 296 -0.83 -11.38 -6.95
C LEU A 296 -1.50 -10.77 -8.17
N GLN A 297 -0.70 -10.42 -9.17
CA GLN A 297 -1.20 -9.81 -10.39
C GLN A 297 -1.89 -10.83 -11.31
N GLY A 298 -1.26 -11.97 -11.55
CA GLY A 298 -1.64 -12.86 -12.65
C GLY A 298 -1.40 -12.22 -14.03
N ARG A 299 -1.36 -13.03 -15.09
CA ARG A 299 -1.34 -12.56 -16.47
C ARG A 299 -1.77 -13.66 -17.43
N LYS A 300 -2.45 -13.26 -18.50
CA LYS A 300 -2.68 -14.13 -19.66
C LYS A 300 -1.35 -14.46 -20.34
N THR A 301 -1.06 -15.74 -20.53
CA THR A 301 0.19 -16.23 -21.17
C THR A 301 -0.02 -16.86 -22.54
N GLY A 302 -1.26 -17.20 -22.88
CA GLY A 302 -1.67 -17.69 -24.19
C GLY A 302 -3.15 -17.44 -24.42
N ASP A 303 -3.72 -17.98 -25.49
CA ASP A 303 -5.14 -17.77 -25.82
C ASP A 303 -6.08 -18.31 -24.73
N VAL A 304 -5.71 -19.47 -24.17
CA VAL A 304 -6.44 -20.19 -23.12
C VAL A 304 -5.66 -20.33 -21.81
N ASP A 305 -4.39 -19.93 -21.81
CA ASP A 305 -3.47 -20.12 -20.69
C ASP A 305 -3.35 -18.85 -19.84
N TYR A 306 -3.39 -19.06 -18.53
CA TYR A 306 -3.30 -18.00 -17.54
C TYR A 306 -2.26 -18.37 -16.46
N SER A 307 -1.32 -17.46 -16.20
CA SER A 307 -0.37 -17.55 -15.09
C SER A 307 -0.90 -16.77 -13.91
N GLY A 308 -0.86 -17.35 -12.71
CA GLY A 308 -1.35 -16.69 -11.50
C GLY A 308 -1.85 -17.71 -10.49
N HIS A 309 -0.96 -18.16 -9.60
CA HIS A 309 -1.33 -19.04 -8.48
C HIS A 309 -1.08 -18.38 -7.13
N MET A 310 -2.11 -18.33 -6.28
CA MET A 310 -1.94 -17.95 -4.87
C MET A 310 -2.32 -19.14 -3.99
N ASP A 311 -1.38 -19.66 -3.20
CA ASP A 311 -1.62 -20.74 -2.23
C ASP A 311 -1.17 -20.32 -0.84
N ILE A 312 -2.14 -20.02 0.02
CA ILE A 312 -1.92 -19.68 1.43
C ILE A 312 -2.33 -20.90 2.26
N GLN A 313 -1.39 -21.80 2.48
CA GLN A 313 -1.63 -23.07 3.18
C GLN A 313 -1.79 -22.87 4.69
N ARG A 314 -0.97 -21.97 5.26
CA ARG A 314 -0.96 -21.62 6.69
C ARG A 314 -0.52 -20.17 6.85
N LEU A 315 -1.36 -19.38 7.52
CA LEU A 315 -1.10 -17.98 7.83
C LEU A 315 -2.00 -17.55 8.98
N SER A 316 -1.41 -17.08 10.08
CA SER A 316 -2.13 -16.36 11.13
C SER A 316 -1.70 -14.90 11.08
N ALA A 317 -2.65 -13.98 10.88
CA ALA A 317 -2.33 -12.56 10.74
C ALA A 317 -3.43 -11.68 11.34
N SER A 318 -3.07 -10.68 12.15
CA SER A 318 -4.00 -9.76 12.79
C SER A 318 -4.43 -8.58 11.91
N ASN A 319 -3.69 -8.30 10.84
CA ASN A 319 -4.02 -7.29 9.85
C ASN A 319 -3.47 -7.72 8.48
N ALA A 320 -4.29 -8.42 7.71
CA ALA A 320 -3.92 -8.91 6.38
C ALA A 320 -4.84 -8.33 5.29
N THR A 321 -4.25 -7.90 4.19
CA THR A 321 -4.98 -7.61 2.96
C THR A 321 -4.47 -8.52 1.87
N ILE A 322 -5.32 -9.41 1.37
CA ILE A 322 -4.99 -10.34 0.30
C ILE A 322 -5.72 -9.90 -0.96
N VAL A 323 -4.98 -9.67 -2.04
CA VAL A 323 -5.53 -9.17 -3.30
C VAL A 323 -5.08 -10.05 -4.45
N TYR A 324 -6.03 -10.51 -5.26
CA TYR A 324 -5.75 -11.12 -6.55
C TYR A 324 -6.31 -10.21 -7.65
N LEU A 325 -5.39 -9.59 -8.41
CA LEU A 325 -5.73 -8.53 -9.37
C LEU A 325 -6.21 -9.08 -10.71
N ALA A 326 -5.76 -10.28 -11.08
CA ALA A 326 -6.08 -11.03 -12.29
C ALA A 326 -6.05 -10.18 -13.59
N ASP A 327 -4.86 -9.77 -14.01
CA ASP A 327 -4.65 -9.01 -15.25
C ASP A 327 -5.13 -9.76 -16.50
N ASN A 328 -6.05 -9.15 -17.27
CA ASN A 328 -6.71 -9.74 -18.44
C ASN A 328 -7.35 -11.11 -18.18
N TRP A 329 -7.84 -11.34 -16.96
CA TRP A 329 -8.61 -12.54 -16.62
C TRP A 329 -10.08 -12.37 -17.01
N ASP A 330 -10.67 -13.44 -17.53
CA ASP A 330 -12.11 -13.60 -17.73
C ASP A 330 -12.55 -15.00 -17.27
N GLU A 331 -13.86 -15.20 -17.13
CA GLU A 331 -14.44 -16.46 -16.62
C GLU A 331 -14.28 -17.66 -17.57
N THR A 332 -13.91 -17.43 -18.84
CA THR A 332 -13.69 -18.50 -19.83
C THR A 332 -12.28 -19.08 -19.74
N LEU A 333 -11.32 -18.30 -19.23
CA LEU A 333 -9.96 -18.78 -18.99
C LEU A 333 -9.97 -19.78 -17.85
N ARG A 334 -9.21 -20.86 -18.03
CA ARG A 334 -9.04 -21.91 -17.02
C ARG A 334 -8.34 -21.30 -15.80
N SER A 335 -9.13 -20.84 -14.85
CA SER A 335 -8.62 -20.11 -13.69
C SER A 335 -7.82 -21.04 -12.79
N GLN A 336 -6.67 -20.60 -12.31
CA GLN A 336 -6.07 -21.17 -11.11
C GLN A 336 -6.69 -20.43 -9.92
N PRO A 337 -7.29 -21.14 -8.95
CA PRO A 337 -7.98 -20.48 -7.86
C PRO A 337 -6.96 -19.86 -6.92
N VAL A 338 -7.38 -18.76 -6.28
CA VAL A 338 -6.78 -18.35 -5.02
C VAL A 338 -7.16 -19.40 -3.99
N LYS A 339 -6.18 -20.04 -3.34
CA LYS A 339 -6.41 -21.08 -2.36
C LYS A 339 -6.02 -20.59 -0.96
N ILE A 340 -6.98 -20.65 -0.05
CA ILE A 340 -6.81 -20.33 1.36
C ILE A 340 -7.08 -21.59 2.17
N GLY A 341 -6.02 -22.18 2.71
CA GLY A 341 -6.04 -23.46 3.40
C GLY A 341 -6.75 -23.42 4.74
N GLN A 342 -7.07 -24.60 5.26
CA GLN A 342 -7.75 -24.78 6.55
C GLN A 342 -6.98 -24.24 7.77
N ASN A 343 -5.65 -24.11 7.67
CA ASN A 343 -4.79 -23.66 8.76
C ASN A 343 -4.56 -22.14 8.74
N THR A 344 -5.47 -21.37 8.14
CA THR A 344 -5.38 -19.91 8.13
C THR A 344 -6.32 -19.30 9.16
N ASP A 345 -5.85 -18.27 9.85
CA ASP A 345 -6.62 -17.44 10.78
C ASP A 345 -6.30 -15.98 10.50
N LEU A 346 -7.15 -15.36 9.69
CA LEU A 346 -6.91 -14.04 9.13
C LEU A 346 -7.87 -13.03 9.76
N LYS A 347 -7.34 -11.92 10.22
CA LYS A 347 -8.10 -10.72 10.54
C LYS A 347 -7.77 -9.66 9.49
N GLY A 348 -8.72 -9.33 8.62
CA GLY A 348 -8.38 -8.65 7.37
C GLY A 348 -9.42 -8.72 6.27
N THR A 349 -8.98 -8.42 5.05
CA THR A 349 -9.82 -8.47 3.85
C THR A 349 -9.16 -9.29 2.75
N ILE A 350 -9.98 -10.06 2.04
CA ILE A 350 -9.62 -10.79 0.83
C ILE A 350 -10.39 -10.21 -0.34
N ILE A 351 -9.70 -9.85 -1.42
CA ILE A 351 -10.29 -9.31 -2.66
C ILE A 351 -9.75 -10.13 -3.82
N SER A 352 -10.62 -10.81 -4.56
CA SER A 352 -10.21 -11.67 -5.67
C SER A 352 -10.98 -11.36 -6.94
N LYS A 353 -10.28 -10.89 -7.98
CA LYS A 353 -10.77 -10.83 -9.36
C LYS A 353 -10.73 -12.23 -10.00
N GLY A 354 -11.40 -13.19 -9.38
CA GLY A 354 -11.40 -14.58 -9.82
C GLY A 354 -12.04 -15.52 -8.81
N SER A 355 -11.92 -16.82 -9.06
CA SER A 355 -12.43 -17.84 -8.15
C SER A 355 -11.55 -18.03 -6.92
N LEU A 356 -12.18 -18.31 -5.78
CA LEU A 356 -11.53 -18.52 -4.49
C LEU A 356 -11.91 -19.90 -3.90
N ASP A 357 -10.92 -20.68 -3.47
CA ASP A 357 -11.08 -21.88 -2.64
C ASP A 357 -10.76 -21.51 -1.19
N MET A 358 -11.78 -21.34 -0.36
CA MET A 358 -11.64 -20.89 1.02
C MET A 358 -12.00 -22.02 2.00
N GLN A 359 -11.07 -22.34 2.91
CA GLN A 359 -11.26 -23.34 3.98
C GLN A 359 -10.92 -22.89 5.40
N GLY A 360 -10.20 -21.78 5.57
CA GLY A 360 -9.77 -21.30 6.89
C GLY A 360 -10.73 -20.33 7.56
N LYS A 361 -10.22 -19.54 8.50
CA LYS A 361 -10.98 -18.50 9.20
C LYS A 361 -10.62 -17.11 8.67
N LEU A 362 -11.64 -16.28 8.50
CA LEU A 362 -11.52 -14.87 8.16
C LEU A 362 -12.44 -14.04 9.08
N GLN A 363 -11.84 -13.08 9.79
CA GLN A 363 -12.52 -12.02 10.53
C GLN A 363 -12.35 -10.71 9.76
N GLY A 364 -13.41 -10.25 9.09
CA GLY A 364 -13.39 -9.06 8.24
C GLY A 364 -14.29 -9.24 7.01
N SER A 365 -13.79 -8.88 5.82
CA SER A 365 -14.60 -8.91 4.60
C SER A 365 -13.95 -9.72 3.46
N LEU A 366 -14.77 -10.39 2.67
CA LEU A 366 -14.34 -11.17 1.51
C LEU A 366 -15.10 -10.69 0.28
N ILE A 367 -14.36 -10.32 -0.75
CA ILE A 367 -14.88 -10.00 -2.08
C ILE A 367 -14.25 -10.98 -3.06
N ALA A 368 -15.06 -11.71 -3.81
CA ALA A 368 -14.57 -12.63 -4.83
C ALA A 368 -15.51 -12.66 -6.04
N TRP A 369 -15.04 -13.14 -7.19
CA TRP A 369 -15.94 -13.38 -8.31
C TRP A 369 -16.92 -14.50 -7.98
N SER A 370 -16.38 -15.65 -7.56
CA SER A 370 -17.13 -16.84 -7.15
C SER A 370 -16.28 -17.72 -6.23
N PHE A 371 -16.91 -18.69 -5.56
CA PHE A 371 -16.17 -19.79 -4.95
C PHE A 371 -15.98 -20.92 -5.97
N ALA A 372 -14.76 -21.44 -6.08
CA ALA A 372 -14.50 -22.65 -6.85
C ALA A 372 -13.20 -23.32 -6.39
N PHE A 373 -13.12 -24.65 -6.56
CA PHE A 373 -11.90 -25.40 -6.30
C PHE A 373 -11.74 -26.56 -7.28
N TYR A 374 -10.51 -27.03 -7.44
CA TYR A 374 -10.20 -28.20 -8.25
C TYR A 374 -10.03 -29.46 -7.40
N GLU A 375 -10.63 -30.56 -7.85
CA GLU A 375 -10.36 -31.92 -7.37
C GLU A 375 -9.84 -32.73 -8.56
N GLY A 376 -8.52 -32.91 -8.63
CA GLY A 376 -7.87 -33.42 -9.84
C GLY A 376 -8.06 -32.44 -11.00
N LEU A 377 -8.72 -32.89 -12.08
CA LEU A 377 -9.01 -32.06 -13.25
C LEU A 377 -10.41 -31.44 -13.22
N THR A 378 -11.25 -31.81 -12.26
CA THR A 378 -12.64 -31.37 -12.15
C THR A 378 -12.73 -30.08 -11.34
N LEU A 379 -13.35 -29.05 -11.92
CA LEU A 379 -13.69 -27.81 -11.24
C LEU A 379 -15.06 -27.94 -10.57
N TRP A 380 -15.11 -27.65 -9.28
CA TRP A 380 -16.34 -27.59 -8.49
C TRP A 380 -16.65 -26.13 -8.16
N ASN A 381 -17.82 -25.65 -8.57
CA ASN A 381 -18.25 -24.26 -8.41
C ASN A 381 -19.24 -24.08 -7.26
N GLY A 382 -19.19 -22.92 -6.61
CA GLY A 382 -20.16 -22.46 -5.62
C GLY A 382 -20.01 -23.06 -4.22
N PHE A 383 -18.98 -23.85 -3.94
CA PHE A 383 -18.83 -24.50 -2.63
C PHE A 383 -17.94 -23.71 -1.67
N LEU A 384 -18.46 -23.45 -0.46
CA LEU A 384 -17.68 -22.94 0.66
C LEU A 384 -17.40 -24.09 1.64
N ARG A 385 -16.13 -24.51 1.75
CA ARG A 385 -15.76 -25.77 2.42
C ARG A 385 -15.11 -25.52 3.76
N ASN A 386 -15.75 -25.88 4.89
CA ASN A 386 -15.20 -25.77 6.25
C ASN A 386 -14.74 -24.36 6.70
N ALA A 387 -14.88 -23.35 5.84
CA ALA A 387 -14.44 -22.00 6.13
C ALA A 387 -15.33 -21.31 7.15
N ARG A 388 -14.76 -20.41 7.95
CA ARG A 388 -15.51 -19.56 8.87
C ARG A 388 -15.23 -18.10 8.56
N ILE A 389 -16.23 -17.41 8.03
CA ILE A 389 -16.12 -16.00 7.63
C ILE A 389 -17.04 -15.20 8.53
N THR A 390 -16.47 -14.30 9.32
CA THR A 390 -17.19 -13.46 10.29
C THR A 390 -16.87 -12.00 10.01
N LYS A 391 -17.89 -11.17 9.81
CA LYS A 391 -17.72 -9.72 9.68
C LYS A 391 -17.14 -9.14 10.96
N ASP A 392 -16.16 -8.26 10.81
CA ASP A 392 -15.66 -7.42 11.88
C ASP A 392 -15.73 -5.94 11.45
N THR A 393 -16.60 -5.18 12.11
CA THR A 393 -16.81 -3.75 11.84
C THR A 393 -15.78 -2.85 12.51
N THR A 394 -14.94 -3.39 13.40
CA THR A 394 -13.90 -2.63 14.10
C THR A 394 -12.60 -2.52 13.31
N LEU A 395 -12.53 -3.21 12.17
CA LEU A 395 -11.35 -3.25 11.31
C LEU A 395 -11.29 -2.05 10.37
N HIS A 396 -10.21 -1.28 10.48
CA HIS A 396 -9.81 -0.27 9.51
C HIS A 396 -8.68 -0.83 8.66
N ILE A 397 -9.02 -1.34 7.48
CA ILE A 397 -8.06 -1.95 6.56
C ILE A 397 -7.74 -0.95 5.45
N LEU A 398 -6.45 -0.68 5.28
CA LEU A 398 -5.95 0.14 4.19
C LEU A 398 -5.78 -0.74 2.95
N THR A 399 -6.51 -0.41 1.89
CA THR A 399 -6.35 -1.01 0.56
C THR A 399 -5.52 -0.13 -0.37
N PRO A 400 -4.72 -0.73 -1.26
CA PRO A 400 -4.04 0.00 -2.33
C PRO A 400 -5.03 0.68 -3.26
N ASP A 401 -4.65 1.82 -3.84
CA ASP A 401 -5.53 2.65 -4.67
C ASP A 401 -5.88 2.06 -6.04
N ILE A 402 -5.18 1.00 -6.46
CA ILE A 402 -5.51 0.16 -7.63
C ILE A 402 -6.75 -0.73 -7.39
N VAL A 403 -7.25 -0.78 -6.15
CA VAL A 403 -8.53 -1.39 -5.80
C VAL A 403 -9.44 -0.28 -5.27
N GLN A 404 -10.55 -0.06 -5.97
CA GLN A 404 -11.53 0.95 -5.59
C GLN A 404 -12.83 0.28 -5.21
N ILE A 405 -13.32 0.55 -4.00
CA ILE A 405 -14.59 0.03 -3.48
C ILE A 405 -15.45 1.22 -3.10
N GLY A 406 -16.66 1.31 -3.63
CA GLY A 406 -17.58 2.41 -3.34
C GLY A 406 -17.42 3.64 -4.21
N LYS A 407 -16.62 3.55 -5.27
CA LYS A 407 -16.50 4.58 -6.30
C LYS A 407 -17.21 4.16 -7.57
N GLU A 408 -17.84 5.11 -8.25
CA GLU A 408 -18.60 4.87 -9.48
C GLU A 408 -17.73 4.10 -10.51
N ALA A 409 -17.96 2.80 -10.71
CA ALA A 409 -17.16 2.03 -11.65
C ALA A 409 -17.48 2.53 -13.06
N THR A 410 -16.44 2.87 -13.83
CA THR A 410 -16.60 3.01 -15.26
C THR A 410 -16.75 1.60 -15.79
N ILE A 411 -17.91 1.27 -16.36
CA ILE A 411 -18.25 -0.04 -16.90
C ILE A 411 -17.08 -0.53 -17.78
N ALA A 412 -16.28 -1.45 -17.25
CA ALA A 412 -15.27 -2.18 -18.00
C ALA A 412 -15.72 -3.64 -17.99
N PHE A 413 -16.54 -3.98 -18.98
CA PHE A 413 -16.74 -5.36 -19.40
C PHE A 413 -15.69 -5.69 -20.45
#